data_AF-B1YDT6-F1
#
_entry.id   AF-B1YDT6-F1
#
_cell.length_a   1.000
_cell.length_b   1.000
_cell.length_c   1.000
_cell.angle_alpha   90.00
_cell.angle_beta   90.00
_cell.angle_gamma   90.00
#
_symmetry.space_group_name_H-M   'P 1'
#
loop_
_entity.id
_entity.type
_entity.pdbx_description
1 polymer ?
#
loop_
_entity_poly.entity_id
_entity_poly.type
_entity_poly.pdbx_seq_one_letter_code
_entity_poly.pdbx_strand_id
1 'polypeptide(L)'
;MVEVVLLAALLALSLTAAWLWRSVQALRRALSAAEGRAKALELELAKLQSSVQAAAAEAARRMYEEWRASDLRQLQAQYEAQLEAAKKQMEEQYRQQLELEVKRREEEIRRDAVERSASTILGRVGEQLAPLYLFERYGIEPKDLRFIGSPVDYVAFRGLSRGQVEEVVFIEVKTGKTAALNDAERQVRRAVEAKRVRFEVLHLREEPPYRIDVT
;
A
#
# COMPACT_ATOMS: atom_id res chain seq x y z
N MET A 1 -58.64 -100.54 -74.42
CA MET A 1 -57.53 -99.58 -74.60
C MET A 1 -57.87 -98.16 -74.16
N VAL A 2 -59.06 -97.62 -74.48
CA VAL A 2 -59.46 -96.23 -74.14
C VAL A 2 -59.59 -95.97 -72.62
N GLU A 3 -60.18 -96.89 -71.84
CA GLU A 3 -60.31 -96.74 -70.38
C GLU A 3 -58.97 -96.68 -69.64
N VAL A 4 -57.98 -97.48 -70.05
CA VAL A 4 -56.64 -97.49 -69.44
C VAL A 4 -55.91 -96.17 -69.69
N VAL A 5 -56.10 -95.57 -70.86
CA VAL A 5 -55.53 -94.25 -71.21
C VAL A 5 -56.20 -93.12 -70.42
N LEU A 6 -57.53 -93.17 -70.25
CA LEU A 6 -58.28 -92.21 -69.42
C LEU A 6 -57.87 -92.27 -67.94
N LEU A 7 -57.71 -93.48 -67.38
CA LEU A 7 -57.26 -93.67 -66.00
C LEU A 7 -55.81 -93.18 -65.81
N ALA A 8 -54.92 -93.44 -66.76
CA ALA A 8 -53.55 -92.93 -66.73
C ALA A 8 -53.49 -91.39 -66.81
N ALA A 9 -54.35 -90.77 -67.65
CA ALA A 9 -54.46 -89.32 -67.76
C ALA A 9 -54.99 -88.67 -66.47
N LEU A 10 -56.01 -89.27 -65.83
CA LEU A 10 -56.55 -88.81 -64.56
C LEU A 10 -55.55 -88.94 -63.40
N LEU A 11 -54.76 -90.02 -63.38
CA LEU A 11 -53.64 -90.19 -62.43
C LEU A 11 -52.54 -89.15 -62.68
N ALA A 12 -52.18 -88.87 -63.94
CA ALA A 12 -51.20 -87.84 -64.26
C ALA A 12 -51.69 -86.43 -63.86
N LEU A 13 -52.97 -86.13 -64.08
CA LEU A 13 -53.63 -84.89 -63.65
C LEU A 13 -53.69 -84.77 -62.12
N SER A 14 -53.98 -85.85 -61.40
CA SER A 14 -54.02 -85.81 -59.92
C SER A 14 -52.62 -85.68 -59.31
N LEU A 15 -51.61 -86.34 -59.90
CA LEU A 15 -50.20 -86.22 -59.48
C LEU A 15 -49.65 -84.82 -59.75
N THR A 16 -49.97 -84.21 -60.91
CA THR A 16 -49.57 -82.84 -61.22
C THR A 16 -50.29 -81.82 -60.34
N ALA A 17 -51.58 -82.00 -60.07
CA ALA A 17 -52.32 -81.17 -59.12
C ALA A 17 -51.77 -81.28 -57.69
N ALA A 18 -51.43 -82.49 -57.23
CA ALA A 18 -50.81 -82.72 -55.93
C ALA A 18 -49.40 -82.12 -55.85
N TRP A 19 -48.62 -82.22 -56.93
CA TRP A 19 -47.30 -81.60 -57.04
C TRP A 19 -47.40 -80.06 -57.01
N LEU A 20 -48.31 -79.47 -57.79
CA LEU A 20 -48.59 -78.03 -57.78
C LEU A 20 -49.05 -77.56 -56.40
N TRP A 21 -49.95 -78.29 -55.75
CA TRP A 21 -50.39 -78.00 -54.39
C TRP A 21 -49.21 -78.02 -53.40
N ARG A 22 -48.35 -79.04 -53.45
CA ARG A 22 -47.14 -79.11 -52.62
C ARG A 22 -46.18 -77.95 -52.90
N SER A 23 -45.99 -77.57 -54.16
CA SER A 23 -45.15 -76.44 -54.56
C SER A 23 -45.71 -75.10 -54.06
N VAL A 24 -47.02 -74.87 -54.17
CA VAL A 24 -47.68 -73.67 -53.62
C VAL A 24 -47.56 -73.62 -52.08
N GLN A 25 -47.74 -74.76 -51.40
CA GLN A 25 -47.55 -74.84 -49.95
C GLN A 25 -46.08 -74.58 -49.54
N ALA A 26 -45.12 -75.08 -50.31
CA ALA A 26 -43.69 -74.81 -50.09
C ALA A 26 -43.36 -73.32 -50.28
N LEU A 27 -43.87 -72.69 -51.35
CA LEU A 27 -43.72 -71.26 -51.60
C LEU A 27 -44.37 -70.43 -50.49
N ARG A 28 -45.57 -70.80 -50.04
CA ARG A 28 -46.26 -70.10 -48.94
C ARG A 28 -45.46 -70.16 -47.63
N ARG A 29 -44.87 -71.32 -47.31
CA ARG A 29 -43.97 -71.47 -46.15
C ARG A 29 -42.73 -70.62 -46.31
N ALA A 30 -42.09 -70.64 -47.48
CA ALA A 30 -40.91 -69.82 -47.77
C ALA A 30 -41.21 -68.31 -47.63
N LEU A 31 -42.35 -67.85 -48.14
CA LEU A 31 -42.81 -66.47 -48.01
C LEU A 31 -43.02 -66.10 -46.53
N SER A 32 -43.73 -66.92 -45.76
CA SER A 32 -43.94 -66.66 -44.32
C SER A 32 -42.63 -66.64 -43.52
N ALA A 33 -41.66 -67.49 -43.89
CA ALA A 33 -40.34 -67.49 -43.28
C ALA A 33 -39.52 -66.24 -43.66
N ALA A 34 -39.63 -65.78 -44.91
CA ALA A 34 -38.99 -64.55 -45.37
C ALA A 34 -39.58 -63.31 -44.67
N GLU A 35 -40.90 -63.24 -44.52
CA GLU A 35 -41.58 -62.18 -43.75
C GLU A 35 -41.16 -62.18 -42.28
N GLY A 36 -41.05 -63.37 -41.66
CA GLY A 36 -40.55 -63.50 -40.30
C GLY A 36 -39.10 -63.00 -40.14
N ARG A 37 -38.23 -63.31 -41.11
CA ARG A 37 -36.85 -62.80 -41.14
C ARG A 37 -36.79 -61.29 -41.35
N ALA A 38 -37.62 -60.74 -42.24
CA ALA A 38 -37.69 -59.29 -42.47
C ALA A 38 -38.08 -58.54 -41.20
N LYS A 39 -39.12 -58.99 -40.48
CA LYS A 39 -39.54 -58.40 -39.20
C LYS A 39 -38.45 -58.52 -38.13
N ALA A 40 -37.72 -59.63 -38.09
CA ALA A 40 -36.61 -59.80 -37.15
C ALA A 40 -35.47 -58.81 -37.43
N LEU A 41 -35.12 -58.60 -38.71
CA LEU A 41 -34.11 -57.63 -39.13
C LEU A 41 -34.54 -56.18 -38.84
N GLU A 42 -35.81 -55.83 -39.06
CA GLU A 42 -36.35 -54.51 -38.70
C GLU A 42 -36.23 -54.25 -37.19
N LEU A 43 -36.55 -55.25 -36.36
CA LEU A 43 -36.42 -55.14 -34.91
C LEU A 43 -34.95 -55.00 -34.48
N GLU A 44 -34.04 -55.73 -35.12
CA GLU A 44 -32.60 -55.64 -34.87
C GLU A 44 -32.05 -54.27 -35.27
N LEU A 45 -32.47 -53.75 -36.42
CA LEU A 45 -32.07 -52.42 -36.89
C LEU A 45 -32.58 -51.32 -35.96
N ALA A 46 -33.82 -51.41 -35.48
CA ALA A 46 -34.36 -50.47 -34.49
C ALA A 46 -33.57 -50.52 -33.16
N LYS A 47 -33.22 -51.73 -32.69
CA LYS A 47 -32.36 -51.91 -31.50
C LYS A 47 -30.98 -51.29 -31.70
N LEU A 48 -30.34 -51.55 -32.83
CA LEU A 48 -29.03 -50.98 -33.17
C LEU A 48 -29.08 -49.45 -33.27
N GLN A 49 -30.12 -48.88 -33.89
CA GLN A 49 -30.30 -47.43 -33.95
C GLN A 49 -30.43 -46.83 -32.54
N SER A 50 -31.23 -47.46 -31.67
CA SER A 50 -31.39 -46.99 -30.30
C SER A 50 -30.09 -47.08 -29.48
N SER A 51 -29.29 -48.14 -29.68
CA SER A 51 -28.02 -48.30 -28.96
C SER A 51 -26.97 -47.30 -29.43
N VAL A 52 -26.89 -47.05 -30.75
CA VAL A 52 -26.02 -46.01 -31.31
C VAL A 52 -26.42 -44.63 -30.81
N GLN A 53 -27.71 -44.31 -30.77
CA GLN A 53 -28.19 -43.03 -30.22
C GLN A 53 -27.87 -42.89 -28.72
N ALA A 54 -28.05 -43.95 -27.94
CA ALA A 54 -27.70 -43.96 -26.52
C ALA A 54 -26.19 -43.74 -26.31
N ALA A 55 -25.35 -44.45 -27.06
CA ALA A 55 -23.89 -44.29 -27.00
C ALA A 55 -23.44 -42.89 -27.43
N ALA A 56 -24.04 -42.33 -28.48
CA ALA A 56 -23.76 -40.97 -28.92
C ALA A 56 -24.18 -39.93 -27.88
N ALA A 57 -25.35 -40.10 -27.25
CA ALA A 57 -25.81 -39.23 -26.18
C ALA A 57 -24.90 -39.30 -24.94
N GLU A 58 -24.42 -40.49 -24.59
CA GLU A 58 -23.46 -40.67 -23.49
C GLU A 58 -22.11 -40.02 -23.80
N ALA A 59 -21.59 -40.20 -25.01
CA ALA A 59 -20.35 -39.54 -25.45
C ALA A 59 -20.48 -38.01 -25.40
N ALA A 60 -21.58 -37.47 -25.92
CA ALA A 60 -21.85 -36.02 -25.87
C ALA A 60 -21.92 -35.48 -24.44
N ARG A 61 -22.55 -36.22 -23.52
CA ARG A 61 -22.60 -35.84 -22.09
C ARG A 61 -21.21 -35.81 -21.47
N ARG A 62 -20.40 -36.85 -21.68
CA ARG A 62 -19.02 -36.90 -21.17
C ARG A 62 -18.18 -35.75 -21.69
N MET A 63 -18.23 -35.48 -23.01
CA MET A 63 -17.52 -34.36 -23.61
C MET A 63 -17.96 -33.02 -23.02
N TYR A 64 -19.26 -32.84 -22.79
CA TYR A 64 -19.79 -31.63 -22.16
C TYR A 64 -19.31 -31.48 -20.70
N GLU A 65 -19.32 -32.55 -19.92
CA GLU A 65 -18.85 -32.54 -18.54
C GLU A 65 -17.35 -32.23 -18.45
N GLU A 66 -16.54 -32.86 -19.30
CA GLU A 66 -15.10 -32.59 -19.40
C GLU A 66 -14.81 -31.16 -19.83
N TRP A 67 -15.50 -30.68 -20.87
CA TRP A 67 -15.38 -29.30 -21.33
C TRP A 67 -15.75 -28.31 -20.23
N ARG A 68 -16.90 -28.52 -19.56
CA ARG A 68 -17.37 -27.67 -18.46
C ARG A 68 -16.38 -27.65 -17.30
N ALA A 69 -15.81 -28.80 -16.95
CA ALA A 69 -14.80 -28.89 -15.90
C ALA A 69 -13.48 -28.21 -16.30
N SER A 70 -13.12 -28.25 -17.58
CA SER A 70 -11.95 -27.52 -18.11
C SER A 70 -12.19 -26.01 -18.09
N ASP A 71 -13.33 -25.56 -18.59
CA ASP A 71 -13.72 -24.15 -18.67
C ASP A 71 -13.77 -23.50 -17.29
N LEU A 72 -14.39 -24.18 -16.31
CA LEU A 72 -14.43 -23.69 -14.93
C LEU A 72 -13.02 -23.57 -14.32
N ARG A 73 -12.15 -24.55 -14.55
CA ARG A 73 -10.75 -24.50 -14.08
C ARG A 73 -9.97 -23.37 -14.73
N GLN A 74 -10.16 -23.14 -16.03
CA GLN A 74 -9.52 -22.05 -16.74
C GLN A 74 -9.98 -20.69 -16.20
N LEU A 75 -11.28 -20.52 -15.98
CA LEU A 75 -11.84 -19.30 -15.41
C LEU A 75 -11.30 -19.02 -14.00
N GLN A 76 -11.22 -20.05 -13.15
CA GLN A 76 -10.63 -19.95 -11.82
C GLN A 76 -9.16 -19.54 -11.89
N ALA A 77 -8.36 -20.22 -12.71
CA ALA A 77 -6.94 -19.90 -12.88
C ALA A 77 -6.72 -18.47 -13.40
N GLN A 78 -7.57 -18.01 -14.33
CA GLN A 78 -7.53 -16.63 -14.83
C GLN A 78 -7.85 -15.62 -13.72
N TYR A 79 -8.88 -15.88 -12.92
CA TYR A 79 -9.26 -14.99 -11.82
C TYR A 79 -8.17 -14.93 -10.74
N GLU A 80 -7.60 -16.07 -10.36
CA GLU A 80 -6.50 -16.14 -9.41
C GLU A 80 -5.26 -15.40 -9.92
N ALA A 81 -4.90 -15.57 -11.20
CA ALA A 81 -3.79 -14.86 -11.81
C ALA A 81 -4.03 -13.34 -11.85
N GLN A 82 -5.25 -12.89 -12.15
CA GLN A 82 -5.61 -11.47 -12.13
C GLN A 82 -5.54 -10.90 -10.71
N LEU A 83 -6.04 -11.63 -9.72
CA LEU A 83 -5.99 -11.21 -8.32
C LEU A 83 -4.54 -11.06 -7.84
N GLU A 84 -3.68 -12.02 -8.19
CA GLU A 84 -2.27 -12.00 -7.80
C GLU A 84 -1.51 -10.85 -8.49
N ALA A 85 -1.78 -10.63 -9.78
CA ALA A 85 -1.20 -9.50 -10.51
C ALA A 85 -1.65 -8.15 -9.91
N ALA A 86 -2.93 -8.00 -9.57
CA ALA A 86 -3.47 -6.80 -8.96
C ALA A 86 -2.85 -6.53 -7.58
N LYS A 87 -2.72 -7.56 -6.73
CA LYS A 87 -2.04 -7.45 -5.44
C LYS A 87 -0.60 -6.99 -5.59
N LYS A 88 0.17 -7.66 -6.46
CA LYS A 88 1.57 -7.32 -6.70
C LYS A 88 1.75 -5.89 -7.22
N GLN A 89 0.87 -5.46 -8.13
CA GLN A 89 0.87 -4.09 -8.63
C GLN A 89 0.58 -3.08 -7.51
N MET A 90 -0.40 -3.36 -6.65
CA MET A 90 -0.72 -2.50 -5.52
C MET A 90 0.45 -2.40 -4.54
N GLU A 91 1.09 -3.53 -4.21
CA GLU A 91 2.25 -3.57 -3.32
C GLU A 91 3.43 -2.75 -3.84
N GLU A 92 3.70 -2.85 -5.14
CA GLU A 92 4.76 -2.08 -5.80
C GLU A 92 4.45 -0.58 -5.77
N GLN A 93 3.21 -0.20 -6.08
CA GLN A 93 2.77 1.20 -5.99
C GLN A 93 2.90 1.77 -4.57
N TYR A 94 2.47 1.01 -3.57
CA TYR A 94 2.57 1.42 -2.17
C TYR A 94 4.03 1.55 -1.72
N ARG A 95 4.90 0.63 -2.15
CA ARG A 95 6.34 0.69 -1.88
C ARG A 95 6.97 1.96 -2.45
N GLN A 96 6.64 2.31 -3.69
CA GLN A 96 7.13 3.53 -4.33
C GLN A 96 6.65 4.80 -3.62
N GLN A 97 5.37 4.86 -3.24
CA GLN A 97 4.83 5.99 -2.48
C GLN A 97 5.50 6.13 -1.11
N LEU A 98 5.71 5.02 -0.41
CA LEU A 98 6.38 5.01 0.89
C LEU A 98 7.83 5.50 0.77
N GLU A 99 8.57 5.06 -0.25
CA GLU A 99 9.95 5.49 -0.47
C GLU A 99 10.03 7.00 -0.72
N LEU A 100 9.14 7.55 -1.54
CA LEU A 100 9.06 8.99 -1.80
C LEU A 100 8.70 9.78 -0.53
N GLU A 101 7.73 9.30 0.24
CA GLU A 101 7.31 9.93 1.50
C GLU A 101 8.45 9.94 2.53
N VAL A 102 9.17 8.82 2.66
CA VAL A 102 10.33 8.70 3.56
C VAL A 102 11.42 9.69 3.14
N LYS A 103 11.78 9.74 1.86
CA LYS A 103 12.78 10.69 1.34
C LYS A 103 12.38 12.14 1.60
N ARG A 104 11.11 12.49 1.35
CA ARG A 104 10.60 13.85 1.62
C ARG A 104 10.73 14.20 3.10
N ARG A 105 10.30 13.31 3.99
CA ARG A 105 10.40 13.53 5.44
C ARG A 105 11.84 13.63 5.91
N GLU A 106 12.75 12.82 5.38
CA GLU A 106 14.17 12.90 5.71
C GLU A 106 14.76 14.26 5.30
N GLU A 107 14.41 14.76 4.11
CA GLU A 107 14.83 16.08 3.66
C GLU A 107 14.28 17.21 4.54
N GLU A 108 13.01 17.14 4.92
CA GLU A 108 12.36 18.09 5.83
C GLU A 108 13.06 18.12 7.19
N ILE A 109 13.27 16.95 7.81
CA ILE A 109 13.95 16.81 9.10
C ILE A 109 15.39 17.35 9.01
N ARG A 110 16.11 17.03 7.95
CA ARG A 110 17.48 17.52 7.75
C ARG A 110 17.53 19.04 7.61
N ARG A 111 16.59 19.64 6.85
CA ARG A 111 16.51 21.09 6.70
C ARG A 111 16.21 21.78 8.02
N ASP A 112 15.21 21.29 8.75
CA ASP A 112 14.83 21.83 10.07
C ASP A 112 16.00 21.72 11.07
N ALA A 113 16.72 20.59 11.08
CA ALA A 113 17.91 20.43 11.92
C ALA A 113 19.02 21.44 11.57
N VAL A 114 19.29 21.67 10.28
CA VAL A 114 20.26 22.67 9.81
C VAL A 114 19.82 24.08 10.21
N GLU A 115 18.55 24.43 10.02
CA GLU A 115 18.02 25.75 10.33
C GLU A 115 18.09 26.05 11.84
N ARG A 116 17.68 25.10 12.70
CA ARG A 116 17.78 25.26 14.15
C ARG A 116 19.23 25.36 14.62
N SER A 117 20.11 24.56 14.05
CA SER A 117 21.54 24.61 14.36
C SER A 117 22.15 25.96 13.96
N ALA A 118 21.86 26.42 12.73
CA ALA A 118 22.32 27.72 12.23
C ALA A 118 21.80 28.88 13.10
N SER A 119 20.52 28.86 13.48
CA SER A 119 19.93 29.87 14.37
C SER A 119 20.62 29.89 15.74
N THR A 120 20.91 28.72 16.30
CA THR A 120 21.58 28.60 17.60
C THR A 120 23.03 29.11 17.53
N ILE A 121 23.76 28.74 16.48
CA ILE A 121 25.14 29.21 16.25
C ILE A 121 25.18 30.72 16.05
N LEU A 122 24.29 31.27 15.20
CA LEU A 122 24.19 32.70 14.97
C LEU A 122 23.84 33.47 16.24
N GLY A 123 22.98 32.92 17.10
CA GLY A 123 22.69 33.49 18.41
C GLY A 123 23.95 33.62 19.27
N ARG A 124 24.67 32.50 19.45
CA ARG A 124 25.90 32.46 20.25
C ARG A 124 27.02 33.35 19.70
N VAL A 125 27.19 33.40 18.38
CA VAL A 125 28.19 34.28 17.75
C VAL A 125 27.80 35.75 17.90
N GLY A 126 26.51 36.08 17.75
CA GLY A 126 26.02 37.44 17.94
C GLY A 126 26.25 37.97 19.35
N GLU A 127 26.08 37.14 20.37
CA GLU A 127 26.42 37.49 21.76
C GLU A 127 27.90 37.82 21.94
N GLN A 128 28.81 37.02 21.35
CA GLN A 128 30.25 37.25 21.46
C GLN A 128 30.71 38.51 20.70
N LEU A 129 30.05 38.83 19.59
CA LEU A 129 30.37 40.02 18.78
C LEU A 129 29.68 41.29 19.27
N ALA A 130 28.73 41.20 20.20
CA ALA A 130 28.00 42.35 20.70
C ALA A 130 28.89 43.48 21.24
N PRO A 131 29.97 43.22 22.02
CA PRO A 131 30.88 44.28 22.47
C PRO A 131 31.54 45.08 21.33
N LEU A 132 31.95 44.41 20.25
CA LEU A 132 32.53 45.06 19.07
C LEU A 132 31.48 45.92 18.34
N TYR A 133 30.29 45.38 18.17
CA TYR A 133 29.18 46.11 17.55
C TYR A 133 28.76 47.35 18.36
N LEU A 134 28.71 47.23 19.69
CA LEU A 134 28.39 48.33 20.59
C LEU A 134 29.45 49.43 20.56
N PHE A 135 30.72 49.04 20.43
CA PHE A 135 31.81 49.99 20.22
C PHE A 135 31.66 50.75 18.90
N GLU A 136 31.52 50.04 17.77
CA GLU A 136 31.43 50.67 16.45
C GLU A 136 30.20 51.58 16.29
N ARG A 137 29.04 51.15 16.80
CA ARG A 137 27.77 51.85 16.55
C ARG A 137 27.39 52.87 17.62
N TYR A 138 27.77 52.63 18.87
CA TYR A 138 27.37 53.45 20.02
C TYR A 138 28.55 54.11 20.74
N GLY A 139 29.80 53.83 20.32
CA GLY A 139 31.00 54.42 20.91
C GLY A 139 31.24 53.99 22.35
N ILE A 140 30.75 52.81 22.73
CA ILE A 140 30.94 52.23 24.07
C ILE A 140 32.19 51.36 24.03
N GLU A 141 33.23 51.76 24.77
CA GLU A 141 34.47 50.99 24.85
C GLU A 141 34.22 49.58 25.39
N PRO A 142 34.76 48.51 24.77
CA PRO A 142 34.55 47.15 25.26
C PRO A 142 35.00 46.93 26.71
N LYS A 143 35.98 47.72 27.19
CA LYS A 143 36.47 47.69 28.57
C LYS A 143 35.44 48.20 29.60
N ASP A 144 34.50 49.02 29.15
CA ASP A 144 33.44 49.63 29.96
C ASP A 144 32.21 48.71 30.09
N LEU A 145 32.15 47.61 29.33
CA LEU A 145 31.06 46.65 29.36
C LEU A 145 31.27 45.59 30.45
N ARG A 146 30.19 45.26 31.15
CA ARG A 146 30.10 44.12 32.07
C ARG A 146 28.93 43.24 31.68
N PHE A 147 29.22 41.97 31.39
CA PHE A 147 28.19 40.97 31.17
C PHE A 147 27.55 40.58 32.50
N ILE A 148 26.23 40.56 32.53
CA ILE A 148 25.42 40.18 33.70
C ILE A 148 24.36 39.13 33.37
N GLY A 149 23.87 39.08 32.11
CA GLY A 149 22.89 38.10 31.65
C GLY A 149 21.43 38.45 31.99
N SER A 150 20.50 37.58 31.61
CA SER A 150 19.05 37.83 31.71
C SER A 150 18.63 38.35 33.10
N PRO A 151 17.80 39.42 33.18
CA PRO A 151 17.03 40.08 32.11
C PRO A 151 17.71 41.27 31.40
N VAL A 152 19.02 41.45 31.55
CA VAL A 152 19.81 42.47 30.82
C VAL A 152 21.18 41.90 30.49
N ASP A 153 21.54 41.66 29.24
CA ASP A 153 22.83 41.03 28.93
C ASP A 153 24.07 41.80 29.42
N TYR A 154 24.11 43.12 29.23
CA TYR A 154 25.26 43.95 29.60
C TYR A 154 24.87 45.23 30.35
N VAL A 155 25.76 45.67 31.23
CA VAL A 155 25.80 47.04 31.74
C VAL A 155 27.06 47.72 31.23
N ALA A 156 26.91 48.86 30.57
CA ALA A 156 28.03 49.71 30.17
C ALA A 156 28.21 50.85 31.16
N PHE A 157 29.44 51.04 31.66
CA PHE A 157 29.84 52.22 32.44
C PHE A 157 30.63 53.15 31.53
N ARG A 158 29.93 53.84 30.62
CA ARG A 158 30.57 54.61 29.55
C ARG A 158 31.56 55.63 30.11
N GLY A 159 32.80 55.61 29.62
CA GLY A 159 33.87 56.51 30.04
C GLY A 159 34.67 56.00 31.25
N LEU A 160 34.29 54.88 31.87
CA LEU A 160 35.00 54.30 33.02
C LEU A 160 36.48 54.03 32.72
N SER A 161 36.78 53.46 31.55
CA SER A 161 38.15 53.21 31.08
C SER A 161 38.97 54.48 30.85
N ARG A 162 38.31 55.64 30.71
CA ARG A 162 38.93 56.98 30.63
C ARG A 162 39.02 57.68 31.98
N GLY A 163 38.58 57.03 33.06
CA GLY A 163 38.64 57.54 34.43
C GLY A 163 37.42 58.33 34.89
N GLN A 164 36.40 58.50 34.05
CA GLN A 164 35.17 59.22 34.42
C GLN A 164 33.94 58.56 33.80
N VAL A 165 33.01 58.11 34.65
CA VAL A 165 31.74 57.55 34.18
C VAL A 165 30.81 58.67 33.74
N GLU A 166 30.47 58.68 32.45
CA GLU A 166 29.54 59.61 31.82
C GLU A 166 28.09 59.12 31.93
N GLU A 167 27.89 57.82 31.72
CA GLU A 167 26.57 57.20 31.63
C GLU A 167 26.61 55.72 32.02
N VAL A 168 25.54 55.23 32.64
CA VAL A 168 25.31 53.80 32.87
C VAL A 168 24.21 53.31 31.92
N VAL A 169 24.55 52.41 31.01
CA VAL A 169 23.64 51.90 29.98
C VAL A 169 23.32 50.42 30.23
N PHE A 170 22.04 50.08 30.31
CA PHE A 170 21.57 48.69 30.35
C PHE A 170 21.28 48.22 28.92
N ILE A 171 21.88 47.12 28.51
CA ILE A 171 21.88 46.66 27.11
C ILE A 171 21.44 45.20 27.08
N GLU A 172 20.37 44.93 26.34
CA GLU A 172 19.92 43.59 25.98
C GLU A 172 20.27 43.34 24.51
N VAL A 173 20.95 42.23 24.22
CA VAL A 173 21.41 41.85 22.89
C VAL A 173 20.43 40.84 22.32
N LYS A 174 19.75 41.21 21.25
CA LYS A 174 18.88 40.31 20.52
C LYS A 174 19.46 39.99 19.15
N THR A 175 19.56 38.70 18.83
CA THR A 175 19.97 38.21 17.51
C THR A 175 18.72 37.92 16.67
N GLY A 176 18.55 38.63 15.55
CA GLY A 176 17.40 38.48 14.63
C GLY A 176 16.56 39.76 14.46
N LYS A 177 15.95 39.91 13.28
CA LYS A 177 15.22 41.15 12.88
C LYS A 177 13.92 41.40 13.67
N THR A 178 13.39 40.39 14.37
CA THR A 178 12.06 40.41 15.03
C THR A 178 12.09 39.98 16.50
N ALA A 179 13.27 39.90 17.11
CA ALA A 179 13.38 39.47 18.50
C ALA A 179 12.89 40.58 19.44
N ALA A 180 11.68 40.41 19.98
CA ALA A 180 11.07 41.29 20.96
C ALA A 180 11.61 41.00 22.37
N LEU A 181 11.62 42.03 23.23
CA LEU A 181 11.94 41.85 24.65
C LEU A 181 10.92 40.92 25.30
N ASN A 182 11.34 40.01 26.18
CA ASN A 182 10.43 39.20 27.00
C ASN A 182 9.78 40.04 28.14
N ASP A 183 8.89 39.44 28.94
CA ASP A 183 8.18 40.18 30.00
C ASP A 183 9.10 40.75 31.08
N ALA A 184 10.16 40.04 31.45
CA ALA A 184 11.11 40.51 32.47
C ALA A 184 11.95 41.68 31.93
N GLU A 185 12.50 41.53 30.72
CA GLU A 185 13.26 42.57 30.01
C GLU A 185 12.42 43.84 29.82
N ARG A 186 11.13 43.69 29.44
CA ARG A 186 10.20 44.82 29.32
C ARG A 186 9.99 45.54 30.65
N GLN A 187 9.89 44.81 31.76
CA GLN A 187 9.73 45.40 33.08
C GLN A 187 10.98 46.16 33.52
N VAL A 188 12.17 45.61 33.26
CA VAL A 188 13.44 46.29 33.54
C VAL A 188 13.58 47.56 32.71
N ARG A 189 13.32 47.49 31.39
CA ARG A 189 13.32 48.68 30.52
C ARG A 189 12.42 49.78 31.07
N ARG A 190 11.18 49.44 31.44
CA ARG A 190 10.24 50.40 32.04
C ARG A 190 10.74 50.98 33.37
N ALA A 191 11.43 50.20 34.20
CA ALA A 191 12.02 50.72 35.44
C ALA A 191 13.13 51.74 35.15
N VAL A 192 14.01 51.45 34.19
CA VAL A 192 15.08 52.35 33.74
C VAL A 192 14.50 53.62 33.11
N GLU A 193 13.56 53.50 32.17
CA GLU A 193 12.89 54.63 31.51
C GLU A 193 12.16 55.54 32.51
N ALA A 194 11.53 54.95 33.53
CA ALA A 194 10.88 55.68 34.63
C ALA A 194 11.88 56.20 35.70
N LYS A 195 13.19 56.09 35.47
CA LYS A 195 14.27 56.49 36.39
C LYS A 195 14.19 55.84 37.78
N ARG A 196 13.60 54.64 37.88
CA ARG A 196 13.54 53.85 39.12
C ARG A 196 14.83 53.03 39.31
N VAL A 197 15.97 53.71 39.29
CA VAL A 197 17.32 53.13 39.43
C VAL A 197 18.00 53.77 40.63
N ARG A 198 18.67 52.97 41.46
CA ARG A 198 19.34 53.43 42.69
C ARG A 198 20.70 52.77 42.84
N PHE A 199 21.66 53.52 43.37
CA PHE A 199 22.98 53.02 43.75
C PHE A 199 23.04 52.89 45.27
N GLU A 200 23.27 51.68 45.77
CA GLU A 200 23.33 51.37 47.20
C GLU A 200 24.69 50.75 47.53
N VAL A 201 25.32 51.20 48.62
CA VAL A 201 26.58 50.64 49.12
C VAL A 201 26.28 49.85 50.38
N LEU A 202 26.36 48.52 50.28
CA LEU A 202 26.20 47.60 51.40
C LEU A 202 27.57 47.15 51.87
N HIS A 203 27.88 47.37 53.15
CA HIS A 203 29.08 46.87 53.80
C HIS A 203 28.72 45.60 54.57
N LEU A 204 29.16 44.43 54.09
CA LEU A 204 29.06 43.18 54.84
C LEU A 204 30.23 43.14 55.83
N ARG A 205 29.98 43.27 57.14
CA ARG A 205 31.05 43.29 58.15
C ARG A 205 31.59 41.88 58.45
N GLU A 206 32.90 41.77 58.19
CA GLU A 206 34.04 41.27 59.01
C GLU A 206 34.02 39.85 59.59
N GLU A 207 35.08 39.09 59.26
CA GLU A 207 35.47 37.81 59.86
C GLU A 207 35.49 37.88 61.41
N PRO A 208 35.01 36.84 62.11
CA PRO A 208 35.12 36.79 63.57
C PRO A 208 36.60 36.68 63.98
N PRO A 209 37.03 37.35 65.07
CA PRO A 209 38.41 37.28 65.52
C PRO A 209 38.73 35.85 65.99
N TYR A 210 39.62 35.16 65.28
CA TYR A 210 40.17 33.88 65.71
C TYR A 210 41.14 34.14 66.89
N ARG A 211 40.69 33.83 68.11
CA ARG A 211 41.55 33.85 69.30
C ARG A 211 42.32 32.53 69.34
N ILE A 212 43.61 32.54 69.02
CA ILE A 212 44.50 31.42 69.38
C ILE A 212 44.95 31.67 70.81
N ASP A 213 44.31 31.00 71.76
CA ASP A 213 44.87 30.87 73.09
C ASP A 213 46.02 29.85 72.98
N VAL A 214 47.26 30.36 73.04
CA VAL A 214 48.46 29.53 73.18
C VAL A 214 48.55 29.15 74.65
N THR A 215 48.41 27.85 74.95
CA THR A 215 48.81 27.26 76.24
C THR A 215 50.02 26.37 75.99
#